data_AF-D1CT72-F1
#
_entry.id   AF-D1CT72-F1
#
_cell.length_a   1.000
_cell.length_b   1.000
_cell.length_c   1.000
_cell.angle_alpha   90.00
_cell.angle_beta   90.00
_cell.angle_gamma   90.00
#
_symmetry.space_group_name_H-M   'P 1'
#
loop_
_entity.id
_entity.type
_entity.pdbx_description
1 polymer ?
#
loop_
_entity_poly.entity_id
_entity_poly.type
_entity_poly.pdbx_seq_one_letter_code
_entity_poly.pdbx_strand_id
1 'polypeptide(L)'
;RDGLQTILGSSTADAGNCHDLLFDDVVWVHEAQKDHYDFVLKMQERGVEVLELHDLLTDTLMDAEGRKFVLDRRATPNVMGSQIAELVRPWMEEMEPKHLAAFLMGGISVADLPEGHGKTLTASAFGATEFVLPPIPNTLFQRDPSCWIYNGVTCNPMFWPARRAETLVQRAIYKFHPSFKSA
;
A
#
# COMPACT_ATOMS: atom_id res chain seq x y z
N ARG A 1 7.92 -11.89 4.96
CA ARG A 1 8.79 -11.52 6.11
C ARG A 1 9.19 -10.03 6.12
N ASP A 2 9.38 -9.34 4.98
CA ASP A 2 9.73 -7.89 4.97
C ASP A 2 8.60 -6.91 4.64
N GLY A 3 7.44 -7.35 4.14
CA GLY A 3 6.40 -6.40 3.71
C GLY A 3 5.80 -5.56 4.86
N LEU A 4 5.56 -6.20 6.01
CA LEU A 4 4.99 -5.55 7.20
C LEU A 4 5.89 -4.44 7.78
N GLN A 5 7.21 -4.47 7.51
CA GLN A 5 8.13 -3.37 7.86
C GLN A 5 7.82 -2.08 7.10
N THR A 6 7.05 -2.14 5.99
CA THR A 6 6.81 -0.95 5.15
C THR A 6 5.44 -0.32 5.40
N ILE A 7 4.37 -1.09 5.66
CA ILE A 7 3.09 -0.49 6.14
C ILE A 7 3.27 0.19 7.49
N LEU A 8 4.01 -0.49 8.36
CA LEU A 8 4.26 -0.07 9.72
C LEU A 8 5.72 0.35 9.85
N GLY A 9 6.36 0.91 8.81
CA GLY A 9 7.66 1.54 9.02
C GLY A 9 7.54 2.60 10.12
N SER A 10 8.56 2.78 10.96
CA SER A 10 8.55 3.70 12.13
C SER A 10 8.33 5.19 11.81
N SER A 11 7.84 5.52 10.61
CA SER A 11 7.70 6.86 10.05
C SER A 11 6.41 7.05 9.25
N THR A 12 5.50 6.07 9.19
CA THR A 12 4.29 6.18 8.36
C THR A 12 3.22 7.07 9.00
N ALA A 13 2.89 6.80 10.26
CA ALA A 13 2.04 7.65 11.08
C ALA A 13 2.86 8.19 12.26
N ASP A 14 2.86 9.50 12.45
CA ASP A 14 3.47 10.20 13.59
C ASP A 14 2.43 11.09 14.28
N ALA A 15 2.84 11.77 15.36
CA ALA A 15 1.94 12.63 16.13
C ALA A 15 1.38 13.82 15.31
N GLY A 16 2.02 14.19 14.19
CA GLY A 16 1.60 15.27 13.32
C GLY A 16 0.56 14.86 12.27
N ASN A 17 0.55 13.60 11.84
CA ASN A 17 -0.29 13.12 10.73
C ASN A 17 -1.22 11.94 11.05
N CYS A 18 -1.18 11.36 12.26
CA CYS A 18 -1.93 10.15 12.60
C CYS A 18 -3.45 10.30 12.39
N HIS A 19 -4.03 11.44 12.76
CA HIS A 19 -5.45 11.71 12.57
C HIS A 19 -5.84 11.85 11.09
N ASP A 20 -4.98 12.44 10.26
CA ASP A 20 -5.20 12.51 8.80
C ASP A 20 -5.14 11.12 8.14
N LEU A 21 -4.40 10.20 8.77
CA LEU A 21 -4.32 8.79 8.39
C LEU A 21 -5.41 7.92 9.04
N LEU A 22 -6.33 8.52 9.81
CA LEU A 22 -7.44 7.86 10.51
C LEU A 22 -6.98 6.85 11.57
N PHE A 23 -5.84 7.14 12.22
CA PHE A 23 -5.38 6.44 13.41
C PHE A 23 -5.64 7.31 14.65
N ASP A 24 -6.02 6.65 15.75
CA ASP A 24 -6.23 7.31 17.04
C ASP A 24 -4.90 7.72 17.70
N ASP A 25 -3.84 6.93 17.49
CA ASP A 25 -2.49 7.18 18.02
C ASP A 25 -1.41 6.47 17.17
N VAL A 26 -0.14 6.78 17.43
CA VAL A 26 1.02 6.14 16.83
C VAL A 26 1.13 4.70 17.35
N VAL A 27 1.18 3.75 16.41
CA VAL A 27 1.25 2.32 16.75
C VAL A 27 2.69 1.89 16.98
N TRP A 28 2.92 1.09 18.03
CA TRP A 28 4.20 0.38 18.19
C TRP A 28 4.28 -0.79 17.21
N VAL A 29 4.72 -0.47 16.00
CA VAL A 29 4.97 -1.33 14.84
C VAL A 29 5.37 -2.76 15.20
N HIS A 30 6.46 -2.92 15.95
CA HIS A 30 7.06 -4.22 16.19
C HIS A 30 6.13 -5.13 16.99
N GLU A 31 5.46 -4.59 18.02
CA GLU A 31 4.48 -5.34 18.78
C GLU A 31 3.23 -5.60 17.95
N ALA A 32 2.75 -4.64 17.16
CA ALA A 32 1.60 -4.86 16.27
C ALA A 32 1.87 -5.97 15.23
N GLN A 33 3.08 -6.07 14.70
CA GLN A 33 3.49 -7.16 13.80
C GLN A 33 3.48 -8.51 14.50
N LYS A 34 3.97 -8.57 15.73
CA LYS A 34 3.98 -9.78 16.55
C LYS A 34 2.56 -10.23 16.89
N ASP A 35 1.69 -9.29 17.25
CA ASP A 35 0.28 -9.55 17.54
C ASP A 35 -0.47 -10.02 16.29
N HIS A 36 -0.20 -9.41 15.13
CA HIS A 36 -0.74 -9.85 13.84
C HIS A 36 -0.27 -11.27 13.50
N TYR A 37 1.02 -11.57 13.69
CA TYR A 37 1.55 -12.91 13.44
C TYR A 37 0.90 -13.97 14.35
N ASP A 38 0.72 -13.68 15.63
CA ASP A 38 0.02 -14.55 16.57
C ASP A 38 -1.46 -14.75 16.18
N PHE A 39 -2.13 -13.70 15.70
CA PHE A 39 -3.49 -13.80 15.16
C PHE A 39 -3.56 -14.74 13.94
N VAL A 40 -2.65 -14.57 12.97
CA VAL A 40 -2.56 -15.42 11.77
C VAL A 40 -2.30 -16.88 12.14
N LEU A 41 -1.34 -17.12 13.06
CA LEU A 41 -1.00 -18.46 13.51
C LEU A 41 -2.21 -19.18 14.12
N LYS A 42 -2.95 -18.51 15.01
CA LYS A 42 -4.16 -19.08 15.64
C LYS A 42 -5.24 -19.47 14.62
N MET A 43 -5.36 -18.73 13.51
CA MET A 43 -6.28 -19.07 12.42
C MET A 43 -5.80 -20.31 11.67
N GLN A 44 -4.51 -20.37 11.33
CA GLN A 44 -3.89 -21.49 10.62
C GLN A 44 -3.90 -22.79 11.45
N GLU A 45 -3.68 -22.72 12.76
CA GLU A 45 -3.81 -23.86 13.68
C GLU A 45 -5.20 -24.51 13.66
N ARG A 46 -6.22 -23.76 13.22
CA ARG A 46 -7.60 -24.23 13.05
C ARG A 46 -7.92 -24.67 11.62
N GLY A 47 -6.91 -24.80 10.77
CA GLY A 47 -7.06 -25.20 9.38
C GLY A 47 -7.61 -24.10 8.46
N VAL A 48 -7.61 -22.83 8.90
CA VAL A 48 -8.02 -21.72 8.05
C VAL A 48 -6.86 -21.32 7.14
N GLU A 49 -7.11 -21.24 5.85
CA GLU A 49 -6.21 -20.59 4.90
C GLU A 49 -6.24 -19.07 5.12
N VAL A 50 -5.10 -18.50 5.49
CA VAL A 50 -4.95 -17.06 5.67
C VAL A 50 -4.16 -16.50 4.51
N LEU A 51 -4.77 -15.57 3.77
CA LEU A 51 -4.14 -14.88 2.66
C LEU A 51 -3.67 -13.50 3.13
N GLU A 52 -2.38 -13.22 2.98
CA GLU A 52 -1.76 -11.95 3.35
C GLU A 52 -1.82 -10.95 2.21
N LEU A 53 -2.35 -9.75 2.47
CA LEU A 53 -2.53 -8.71 1.43
C LEU A 53 -1.21 -8.36 0.73
N HIS A 54 -0.11 -8.34 1.48
CA HIS A 54 1.22 -8.05 0.98
C HIS A 54 1.69 -9.05 -0.06
N ASP A 55 1.49 -10.33 0.23
CA ASP A 55 1.91 -11.41 -0.64
C ASP A 55 1.00 -11.42 -1.88
N LEU A 56 -0.31 -11.27 -1.69
CA LEU A 56 -1.28 -11.14 -2.80
C LEU A 56 -0.96 -9.95 -3.72
N LEU A 57 -0.62 -8.78 -3.16
CA LEU A 57 -0.26 -7.62 -3.98
C LEU A 57 1.09 -7.84 -4.68
N THR A 58 2.07 -8.44 -4.01
CA THR A 58 3.37 -8.78 -4.60
C THR A 58 3.18 -9.65 -5.85
N ASP A 59 2.42 -10.73 -5.73
CA ASP A 59 2.13 -11.65 -6.83
C ASP A 59 1.31 -10.97 -7.94
N THR A 60 0.37 -10.09 -7.56
CA THR A 60 -0.38 -9.26 -8.52
C THR A 60 0.52 -8.33 -9.33
N LEU A 61 1.58 -7.79 -8.74
CA LEU A 61 2.53 -6.87 -9.38
C LEU A 61 3.60 -7.57 -10.22
N MET A 62 3.66 -8.91 -10.18
CA MET A 62 4.45 -9.71 -11.13
C MET A 62 3.79 -9.75 -12.50
N ASP A 63 2.45 -9.65 -12.57
CA ASP A 63 1.72 -9.51 -13.82
C ASP A 63 1.85 -8.08 -14.36
N ALA A 64 2.31 -7.94 -15.61
CA ALA A 64 2.56 -6.63 -16.21
C ALA A 64 1.28 -5.80 -16.35
N GLU A 65 0.13 -6.42 -16.62
CA GLU A 65 -1.14 -5.70 -16.70
C GLU A 65 -1.63 -5.26 -15.31
N GLY A 66 -1.46 -6.11 -14.29
CA GLY A 66 -1.74 -5.81 -12.88
C GLY A 66 -0.89 -4.66 -12.36
N ARG A 67 0.42 -4.71 -12.59
CA ARG A 67 1.36 -3.62 -12.29
C ARG A 67 0.93 -2.31 -12.94
N LYS A 68 0.69 -2.34 -14.25
CA LYS A 68 0.24 -1.17 -15.01
C LYS A 68 -1.10 -0.63 -14.47
N PHE A 69 -2.04 -1.51 -14.16
CA PHE A 69 -3.35 -1.14 -13.65
C PHE A 69 -3.27 -0.35 -12.34
N VAL A 70 -2.39 -0.77 -11.42
CA VAL A 70 -2.15 -0.08 -10.14
C VAL A 70 -1.42 1.24 -10.37
N LEU A 71 -0.31 1.24 -11.10
CA LEU A 71 0.51 2.45 -11.29
C LEU A 71 -0.25 3.55 -12.03
N ASP A 72 -1.04 3.23 -13.05
CA ASP A 72 -1.86 4.20 -13.79
C ASP A 72 -2.93 4.90 -12.93
N ARG A 73 -3.25 4.35 -11.75
CA ARG A 73 -4.28 4.88 -10.84
C ARG A 73 -3.71 5.42 -9.54
N ARG A 74 -2.54 4.95 -9.13
CA ARG A 74 -1.93 5.28 -7.84
C ARG A 74 -0.80 6.30 -7.97
N ALA A 75 0.06 6.17 -8.98
CA ALA A 75 1.19 7.05 -9.24
C ALA A 75 0.81 8.05 -10.35
N THR A 76 -0.09 8.97 -10.01
CA THR A 76 -0.65 9.94 -10.98
C THR A 76 -0.19 11.36 -10.68
N PRO A 77 -0.21 12.28 -11.67
CA PRO A 77 0.08 13.69 -11.45
C PRO A 77 -0.80 14.35 -10.37
N ASN A 78 -2.04 13.88 -10.19
CA ASN A 78 -2.96 14.40 -9.17
C ASN A 78 -2.60 13.95 -7.75
N VAL A 79 -1.82 12.88 -7.60
CA VAL A 79 -1.40 12.35 -6.30
C VAL A 79 -0.01 12.86 -5.94
N MET A 80 0.93 12.81 -6.90
CA MET A 80 2.35 13.05 -6.63
C MET A 80 2.85 14.40 -7.16
N GLY A 81 2.04 15.12 -7.95
CA GLY A 81 2.50 16.22 -8.80
C GLY A 81 3.07 15.72 -10.12
N SER A 82 2.91 16.50 -11.20
CA SER A 82 3.27 16.08 -12.57
C SER A 82 4.75 15.70 -12.71
N GLN A 83 5.64 16.56 -12.22
CA GLN A 83 7.09 16.37 -12.34
C GLN A 83 7.58 15.12 -11.60
N ILE A 84 7.05 14.88 -10.40
CA ILE A 84 7.43 13.71 -9.60
C ILE A 84 6.82 12.44 -10.19
N ALA A 85 5.55 12.48 -10.61
CA ALA A 85 4.91 11.32 -11.25
C ALA A 85 5.68 10.87 -12.51
N GLU A 86 6.14 11.80 -13.35
CA GLU A 86 6.97 11.48 -14.52
C GLU A 86 8.34 10.91 -14.12
N LEU A 87 8.98 11.49 -13.09
CA LEU A 87 10.28 11.04 -12.60
C LEU A 87 10.23 9.64 -11.99
N VAL A 88 9.24 9.35 -11.16
CA VAL A 88 9.18 8.11 -10.37
C VAL A 88 8.62 6.94 -11.15
N ARG A 89 7.85 7.19 -12.23
CA ARG A 89 7.14 6.13 -12.93
C ARG A 89 8.08 5.05 -13.50
N PRO A 90 9.17 5.38 -14.21
CA PRO A 90 10.13 4.37 -14.68
C PRO A 90 10.79 3.62 -13.52
N TRP A 91 11.17 4.34 -12.46
CA TRP A 91 11.76 3.74 -11.26
C TRP A 91 10.83 2.72 -10.58
N MET A 92 9.53 3.02 -10.49
CA MET A 92 8.52 2.09 -9.97
C MET A 92 8.27 0.91 -10.92
N GLU A 93 8.33 1.12 -12.24
CA GLU A 93 8.13 0.07 -13.24
C GLU A 93 9.27 -0.96 -13.27
N GLU A 94 10.49 -0.56 -12.94
CA GLU A 94 11.66 -1.45 -12.87
C GLU A 94 11.83 -2.11 -11.49
N MET A 95 11.06 -1.65 -10.49
CA MET A 95 11.18 -2.13 -9.12
C MET A 95 10.76 -3.59 -8.98
N GLU A 96 11.47 -4.29 -8.08
CA GLU A 96 11.11 -5.64 -7.66
C GLU A 96 9.70 -5.62 -7.03
N PRO A 97 8.80 -6.57 -7.39
CA PRO A 97 7.40 -6.56 -7.00
C PRO A 97 7.14 -6.40 -5.50
N LYS A 98 7.91 -7.07 -4.64
CA LYS A 98 7.72 -7.02 -3.19
C LYS A 98 8.09 -5.65 -2.62
N HIS A 99 9.18 -5.04 -3.11
CA HIS A 99 9.52 -3.66 -2.78
C HIS A 99 8.48 -2.66 -3.29
N LEU A 100 7.96 -2.87 -4.49
CA LEU A 100 6.91 -2.02 -5.04
C LEU A 100 5.61 -2.11 -4.23
N ALA A 101 5.20 -3.31 -3.84
CA ALA A 101 4.04 -3.52 -2.97
C ALA A 101 4.21 -2.75 -1.65
N ALA A 102 5.36 -2.94 -1.02
CA ALA A 102 5.77 -2.25 0.20
C ALA A 102 5.60 -0.73 0.08
N PHE A 103 6.13 -0.08 -0.95
CA PHE A 103 5.95 1.37 -1.18
C PHE A 103 4.51 1.78 -1.52
N LEU A 104 3.77 0.97 -2.28
CA LEU A 104 2.38 1.29 -2.63
C LEU A 104 1.46 1.29 -1.40
N MET A 105 1.81 0.53 -0.36
CA MET A 105 1.06 0.46 0.89
C MET A 105 1.62 1.39 1.98
N GLY A 106 2.95 1.43 2.13
CA GLY A 106 3.68 2.21 3.13
C GLY A 106 3.96 3.66 2.76
N GLY A 107 3.63 4.06 1.53
CA GLY A 107 3.91 5.40 1.01
C GLY A 107 5.35 5.56 0.54
N ILE A 108 5.62 6.67 -0.16
CA ILE A 108 6.95 7.06 -0.65
C ILE A 108 7.21 8.46 -0.14
N SER A 109 8.27 8.64 0.65
CA SER A 109 8.73 9.95 1.09
C SER A 109 9.64 10.60 0.04
N VAL A 110 9.89 11.89 0.16
CA VAL A 110 10.87 12.59 -0.67
C VAL A 110 12.27 11.98 -0.50
N ALA A 111 12.62 11.50 0.70
CA ALA A 111 13.90 10.85 0.97
C ALA A 111 14.08 9.52 0.20
N ASP A 112 12.98 8.82 -0.10
CA ASP A 112 13.00 7.54 -0.84
C ASP A 112 13.18 7.73 -2.34
N LEU A 113 12.99 8.95 -2.85
CA LEU A 113 13.11 9.24 -4.28
C LEU A 113 14.54 8.93 -4.79
N PRO A 114 14.66 8.52 -6.07
CA PRO A 114 15.96 8.45 -6.74
C PRO A 114 16.72 9.78 -6.64
N GLU A 115 18.03 9.71 -6.48
CA GLU A 115 18.88 10.89 -6.46
C GLU A 115 18.76 11.68 -7.77
N GLY A 116 18.63 13.00 -7.66
CA GLY A 116 18.48 13.87 -8.81
C GLY A 116 17.89 15.23 -8.47
N HIS A 117 17.87 16.12 -9.46
CA HIS A 117 17.42 17.51 -9.27
C HIS A 117 15.98 17.60 -8.74
N GLY A 118 15.09 16.70 -9.19
CA GLY A 118 13.70 16.64 -8.73
C GLY A 118 13.58 16.35 -7.23
N LYS A 119 14.38 15.41 -6.71
CA LYS A 119 14.46 15.11 -5.27
C LYS A 119 14.96 16.31 -4.47
N THR A 120 16.09 16.91 -4.87
CA THR A 120 16.69 18.05 -4.17
C THR A 120 15.73 19.24 -4.11
N LEU A 121 15.04 19.55 -5.21
CA LEU A 121 14.08 20.65 -5.27
C LEU A 121 12.87 20.37 -4.36
N THR A 122 12.32 19.17 -4.43
CA THR A 122 11.15 18.77 -3.62
C THR A 122 11.50 18.77 -2.13
N ALA A 123 12.67 18.24 -1.76
CA ALA A 123 13.15 18.25 -0.39
C ALA A 123 13.36 19.67 0.15
N SER A 124 13.83 20.59 -0.69
CA SER A 124 14.00 22.00 -0.32
C SER A 124 12.68 22.75 -0.16
N ALA A 125 11.65 22.37 -0.93
CA ALA A 125 10.34 23.02 -0.92
C ALA A 125 9.41 22.50 0.19
N PHE A 126 9.41 21.19 0.44
CA PHE A 126 8.44 20.53 1.32
C PHE A 126 9.08 19.83 2.53
N GLY A 127 10.37 19.48 2.46
CA GLY A 127 11.04 18.67 3.47
C GLY A 127 11.26 17.22 3.01
N ALA A 128 12.30 16.57 3.53
CA ALA A 128 12.70 15.23 3.09
C ALA A 128 11.77 14.11 3.59
N THR A 129 11.05 14.33 4.68
CA THR A 129 10.14 13.35 5.30
C THR A 129 8.73 13.38 4.73
N GLU A 130 8.41 14.38 3.91
CA GLU A 130 7.07 14.51 3.32
C GLU A 130 6.77 13.40 2.32
N PHE A 131 5.51 12.96 2.29
CA PHE A 131 5.07 11.90 1.39
C PHE A 131 4.72 12.44 0.00
N VAL A 132 5.41 11.96 -1.02
CA VAL A 132 5.01 12.14 -2.42
C VAL A 132 3.96 11.12 -2.84
N LEU A 133 3.94 9.96 -2.20
CA LEU A 133 2.85 8.99 -2.27
C LEU A 133 2.38 8.72 -0.84
N PRO A 134 1.18 9.18 -0.45
CA PRO A 134 0.70 8.97 0.92
C PRO A 134 0.55 7.48 1.26
N PRO A 135 0.81 7.04 2.49
CA PRO A 135 0.57 5.66 2.90
C PRO A 135 -0.92 5.30 3.01
N ILE A 136 -1.23 4.00 3.08
CA ILE A 136 -2.58 3.46 3.34
C ILE A 136 -2.58 2.51 4.56
N PRO A 137 -2.31 3.03 5.76
CA PRO A 137 -2.11 2.18 6.95
C PRO A 137 -3.37 1.42 7.38
N ASN A 138 -4.56 1.90 7.01
CA ASN A 138 -5.82 1.20 7.27
C ASN A 138 -6.00 -0.06 6.41
N THR A 139 -5.04 -0.42 5.56
CA THR A 139 -4.94 -1.78 4.98
C THR A 139 -4.77 -2.86 6.07
N LEU A 140 -4.48 -2.52 7.33
CA LEU A 140 -4.65 -3.46 8.44
C LEU A 140 -6.11 -3.94 8.59
N PHE A 141 -7.08 -3.08 8.29
CA PHE A 141 -8.51 -3.35 8.45
C PHE A 141 -9.14 -3.81 7.13
N GLN A 142 -8.93 -5.08 6.81
CA GLN A 142 -9.37 -5.71 5.56
C GLN A 142 -10.89 -5.81 5.36
N ARG A 143 -11.69 -5.48 6.38
CA ARG A 143 -13.16 -5.62 6.35
C ARG A 143 -13.85 -4.59 5.46
N ASP A 144 -13.29 -3.39 5.34
CA ASP A 144 -14.00 -2.24 4.74
C ASP A 144 -13.77 -2.09 3.22
N PRO A 145 -12.55 -2.25 2.68
CA PRO A 145 -12.28 -1.97 1.26
C PRO A 145 -13.01 -2.92 0.30
N SER A 146 -13.33 -4.13 0.75
CA SER A 146 -14.12 -5.11 0.01
C SER A 146 -14.90 -6.02 0.95
N CYS A 147 -15.99 -6.61 0.45
CA CYS A 147 -16.67 -7.68 1.17
C CYS A 147 -17.20 -8.74 0.20
N TRP A 148 -17.15 -10.01 0.64
CA TRP A 148 -17.69 -11.14 -0.08
C TRP A 148 -19.14 -11.38 0.34
N ILE A 149 -20.02 -11.50 -0.64
CA ILE A 149 -21.45 -11.74 -0.48
C ILE A 149 -21.78 -12.96 -1.33
N TYR A 150 -21.93 -14.11 -0.68
CA TYR A 150 -22.01 -15.42 -1.34
C TYR A 150 -20.85 -15.61 -2.34
N ASN A 151 -21.15 -15.84 -3.62
CA ASN A 151 -20.17 -16.05 -4.67
C ASN A 151 -19.78 -14.75 -5.41
N GLY A 152 -20.10 -13.59 -4.83
CA GLY A 152 -19.72 -12.29 -5.38
C GLY A 152 -18.85 -11.50 -4.40
N VAL A 153 -18.11 -10.53 -4.93
CA VAL A 153 -17.32 -9.59 -4.12
C VAL A 153 -17.64 -8.16 -4.54
N THR A 154 -17.76 -7.27 -3.56
CA THR A 154 -17.85 -5.83 -3.81
C THR A 154 -16.50 -5.17 -3.51
N CYS A 155 -16.14 -4.18 -4.32
CA CYS A 155 -15.03 -3.28 -4.05
C CYS A 155 -15.61 -1.92 -3.67
N ASN A 156 -15.51 -1.58 -2.38
CA ASN A 156 -16.35 -0.58 -1.77
C ASN A 156 -15.84 0.84 -2.04
N PRO A 157 -16.71 1.79 -2.41
CA PRO A 157 -16.32 3.19 -2.53
C PRO A 157 -16.10 3.80 -1.14
N MET A 158 -14.84 3.92 -0.75
CA MET A 158 -14.48 4.44 0.58
C MET A 158 -14.91 5.90 0.74
N PHE A 159 -15.55 6.20 1.87
CA PHE A 159 -16.00 7.55 2.22
C PHE A 159 -14.82 8.53 2.25
N TRP A 160 -13.81 8.24 3.07
CA TRP A 160 -12.61 9.06 3.18
C TRP A 160 -11.69 8.89 1.97
N PRO A 161 -11.30 9.99 1.28
CA PRO A 161 -10.39 9.94 0.14
C PRO A 161 -9.09 9.18 0.41
N ALA A 162 -8.52 9.35 1.62
CA ALA A 162 -7.30 8.67 2.05
C ALA A 162 -7.38 7.14 1.95
N ARG A 163 -8.57 6.56 2.13
CA ARG A 163 -8.79 5.11 2.10
C ARG A 163 -9.09 4.54 0.72
N ARG A 164 -9.35 5.38 -0.29
CA ARG A 164 -9.77 4.90 -1.63
C ARG A 164 -8.70 4.06 -2.33
N ALA A 165 -7.42 4.28 -2.01
CA ALA A 165 -6.33 3.47 -2.54
C ALA A 165 -6.33 2.03 -1.99
N GLU A 166 -6.94 1.77 -0.83
CA GLU A 166 -7.13 0.41 -0.31
C GLU A 166 -8.03 -0.41 -1.23
N THR A 167 -9.15 0.18 -1.67
CA THR A 167 -10.06 -0.46 -2.63
C THR A 167 -9.37 -0.69 -3.98
N LEU A 168 -8.48 0.21 -4.41
CA LEU A 168 -7.70 0.02 -5.63
C LEU A 168 -6.82 -1.24 -5.53
N VAL A 169 -6.17 -1.46 -4.39
CA VAL A 169 -5.36 -2.65 -4.12
C VAL A 169 -6.22 -3.92 -4.20
N GLN A 170 -7.37 -3.96 -3.51
CA GLN A 170 -8.28 -5.11 -3.58
C GLN A 170 -8.74 -5.40 -5.01
N ARG A 171 -9.12 -4.34 -5.76
CA ARG A 171 -9.54 -4.47 -7.16
C ARG A 171 -8.45 -5.05 -8.05
N ALA A 172 -7.20 -4.67 -7.82
CA ALA A 172 -6.09 -5.21 -8.59
C ALA A 172 -5.89 -6.70 -8.26
N ILE A 173 -5.89 -7.06 -6.97
CA ILE A 173 -5.75 -8.45 -6.53
C ILE A 173 -6.85 -9.32 -7.13
N TYR A 174 -8.12 -8.97 -6.96
CA TYR A 174 -9.22 -9.79 -7.49
C TYR A 174 -9.20 -9.92 -9.01
N LYS A 175 -8.70 -8.90 -9.72
CA LYS A 175 -8.69 -8.88 -11.19
C LYS A 175 -7.51 -9.64 -11.79
N PHE A 176 -6.34 -9.63 -11.16
CA PHE A 176 -5.11 -10.09 -11.79
C PHE A 176 -4.41 -11.23 -11.03
N HIS A 177 -4.65 -11.40 -9.73
CA HIS A 177 -4.01 -12.46 -8.96
C HIS A 177 -4.49 -13.86 -9.41
N PRO A 178 -3.60 -14.85 -9.55
CA PRO A 178 -3.95 -16.19 -10.02
C PRO A 178 -5.09 -16.86 -9.24
N SER A 179 -5.13 -16.68 -7.92
CA SER A 179 -6.19 -17.26 -7.07
C SER A 179 -7.60 -16.70 -7.31
N PHE A 180 -7.73 -15.54 -7.98
CA PHE A 180 -9.01 -14.85 -8.15
C PHE A 180 -9.41 -14.60 -9.61
N LYS A 181 -8.45 -14.50 -10.54
CA LYS A 181 -8.70 -14.11 -11.95
C LYS A 181 -9.67 -15.04 -12.70
N SER A 182 -9.84 -16.27 -12.23
CA SER A 182 -10.75 -17.27 -12.81
C SER A 182 -12.03 -17.52 -12.00
N ALA A 183 -12.28 -16.74 -10.94
CA ALA A 183 -13.45 -16.87 -10.08
C ALA A 183 -14.68 -16.16 -10.65
#